data_AF-A0A5J4NBE0-F1
#
_entry.id   AF-A0A5J4NBE0-F1
#
_cell.length_a   1.000
_cell.length_b   1.000
_cell.length_c   1.000
_cell.angle_alpha   90.00
_cell.angle_beta   90.00
_cell.angle_gamma   90.00
#
_symmetry.space_group_name_H-M   'P 1'
#
loop_
_entity.id
_entity.type
_entity.pdbx_description
1 polymer ?
#
loop_
_entity_poly.entity_id
_entity_poly.type
_entity_poly.pdbx_seq_one_letter_code
_entity_poly.pdbx_strand_id
1 'polypeptide(L)'
;MFISYPTATSASTDRGANEIADNLKMTLQAAYRSELLDLQQLCIQPGRQCWIVYIDLLILEGGGNFLDAASIVIKASLLDATRYLTAKQSDTELKRDLKNTVPFFDDKLLPLFVTVHKVGNSHIVDASKEEEACSLSRLSVVVYPDGSLGSLIGEGCGSCQLESLIEMSEVATLLNAPNDPLFFRQLARTVGIDMNGVLNRTLKLERQLRS
;
A
#
# COMPACT_ATOMS: atom_id res chain seq x y z
N MET A 1 8.41 -9.37 -2.51
CA MET A 1 8.43 -8.97 -3.95
C MET A 1 7.06 -8.44 -4.26
N PHE A 2 6.94 -7.22 -4.80
CA PHE A 2 5.66 -6.62 -5.15
C PHE A 2 5.34 -6.94 -6.62
N ILE A 3 4.16 -7.50 -6.87
CA ILE A 3 3.65 -7.76 -8.22
C ILE A 3 2.35 -6.97 -8.35
N SER A 4 2.33 -6.01 -9.28
CA SER A 4 1.14 -5.23 -9.64
C SER A 4 0.63 -5.71 -11.00
N TYR A 5 -0.66 -6.02 -11.08
CA TYR A 5 -1.33 -6.32 -12.36
C TYR A 5 -2.13 -5.08 -12.80
N PRO A 6 -1.87 -4.51 -13.99
CA PRO A 6 -2.66 -3.40 -14.48
C PRO A 6 -3.96 -3.96 -15.05
N THR A 7 -5.08 -3.68 -14.38
CA THR A 7 -6.40 -3.97 -14.97
C THR A 7 -7.39 -2.88 -14.56
N ALA A 8 -7.08 -1.63 -14.90
CA ALA A 8 -8.06 -0.54 -14.74
C ALA A 8 -8.07 0.37 -15.98
N THR A 9 -9.22 0.33 -16.68
CA THR A 9 -9.69 1.21 -17.77
C THR A 9 -9.33 0.80 -19.20
N SER A 10 -10.37 0.58 -20.02
CA SER A 10 -10.37 0.25 -21.46
C SER A 10 -9.72 1.29 -22.38
N ALA A 11 -9.24 2.41 -21.83
CA ALA A 11 -8.56 3.50 -22.54
C ALA A 11 -7.03 3.47 -22.40
N SER A 12 -6.48 2.63 -21.53
CA SER A 12 -5.03 2.49 -21.41
C SER A 12 -4.53 1.44 -22.40
N THR A 13 -3.72 1.84 -23.39
CA THR A 13 -2.91 0.89 -24.14
C THR A 13 -2.07 0.07 -23.15
N ASP A 14 -1.93 -1.24 -23.36
CA ASP A 14 -1.16 -2.15 -22.48
C ASP A 14 0.21 -1.59 -22.06
N ARG A 15 0.86 -0.82 -22.94
CA ARG A 15 2.12 -0.13 -22.65
C ARG A 15 2.02 0.93 -21.55
N GLY A 16 1.01 1.80 -21.61
CA GLY A 16 0.82 2.85 -20.61
C GLY A 16 0.41 2.27 -19.26
N ALA A 17 -0.39 1.19 -19.28
CA ALA A 17 -0.81 0.50 -18.07
C ALA A 17 0.37 -0.18 -17.35
N ASN A 18 1.28 -0.82 -18.11
CA ASN A 18 2.50 -1.42 -17.57
C ASN A 18 3.46 -0.37 -16.98
N GLU A 19 3.64 0.77 -17.65
CA GLU A 19 4.52 1.84 -17.16
C GLU A 19 4.02 2.43 -15.83
N ILE A 20 2.72 2.66 -15.71
CA ILE A 20 2.10 3.09 -14.45
C ILE A 20 2.32 2.04 -13.35
N ALA A 21 2.11 0.76 -13.67
CA ALA A 21 2.29 -0.33 -12.72
C ALA A 21 3.74 -0.46 -12.24
N ASP A 22 4.71 -0.31 -13.14
CA ASP A 22 6.14 -0.33 -12.81
C ASP A 22 6.57 0.89 -11.98
N ASN A 23 6.09 2.09 -12.34
CA ASN A 23 6.35 3.31 -11.57
C ASN A 23 5.76 3.24 -10.16
N LEU A 24 4.53 2.73 -10.04
CA LEU A 24 3.86 2.51 -8.75
C LEU A 24 4.67 1.51 -7.91
N LYS A 25 5.09 0.40 -8.51
CA LYS A 25 5.90 -0.62 -7.85
C LYS A 25 7.21 -0.05 -7.35
N MET A 26 7.97 0.66 -8.20
CA MET A 26 9.26 1.25 -7.81
C MET A 26 9.08 2.26 -6.68
N THR A 27 8.06 3.12 -6.78
CA THR A 27 7.76 4.14 -5.78
C THR A 27 7.40 3.53 -4.42
N LEU A 28 6.50 2.54 -4.40
CA LEU A 28 6.10 1.85 -3.18
C LEU A 28 7.27 1.06 -2.58
N GLN A 29 8.07 0.38 -3.40
CA GLN A 29 9.27 -0.33 -2.94
C GLN A 29 10.30 0.61 -2.29
N ALA A 30 10.47 1.83 -2.82
CA ALA A 30 11.39 2.82 -2.25
C ALA A 30 10.93 3.36 -0.89
N ALA A 31 9.61 3.39 -0.64
CA ALA A 31 9.03 3.84 0.63
C ALA A 31 9.12 2.76 1.72
N TYR A 32 8.85 1.50 1.39
CA TYR A 32 8.88 0.39 2.33
C TYR A 32 10.29 -0.23 2.44
N ARG A 33 11.24 0.55 2.99
CA ARG A 33 12.64 0.14 3.15
C ARG A 33 12.79 -0.99 4.17
N SER A 34 13.78 -1.86 3.97
CA SER A 34 14.09 -2.97 4.87
C SER A 34 14.45 -2.54 6.29
N GLU A 35 14.97 -1.32 6.46
CA GLU A 35 15.34 -0.76 7.77
C GLU A 35 14.11 -0.44 8.63
N LEU A 36 12.97 -0.23 7.97
CA LEU A 36 11.68 0.06 8.59
C LEU A 36 10.85 -1.21 8.80
N LEU A 37 11.30 -2.35 8.31
CA LEU A 37 10.62 -3.63 8.50
C LEU A 37 11.48 -4.46 9.43
N ASP A 38 10.93 -4.92 10.55
CA ASP A 38 11.66 -5.82 11.45
C ASP A 38 11.82 -7.22 10.82
N LEU A 39 12.79 -7.34 9.90
CA LEU A 39 13.06 -8.55 9.13
C LEU A 39 13.53 -9.70 10.03
N GLN A 40 13.97 -9.42 11.27
CA GLN A 40 14.34 -10.48 12.20
C GLN A 40 13.13 -11.33 12.58
N GLN A 41 11.93 -10.76 12.63
CA GLN A 41 10.69 -11.50 12.90
C GLN A 41 10.33 -12.50 11.81
N LEU A 42 10.86 -12.30 10.59
CA LEU A 42 10.70 -13.23 9.48
C LEU A 42 11.66 -14.43 9.58
N CYS A 43 12.71 -14.36 10.40
CA CYS A 43 13.66 -15.46 10.54
C CYS A 43 13.07 -16.60 11.38
N ILE A 44 13.01 -17.81 10.82
CA ILE A 44 12.60 -19.03 11.54
C ILE A 44 13.86 -19.71 12.10
N GLN A 45 14.84 -19.91 11.23
CA GLN A 45 16.14 -20.48 11.56
C GLN A 45 17.24 -19.75 10.77
N PRO A 46 18.17 -19.06 11.45
CA PRO A 46 19.25 -18.34 10.79
C PRO A 46 20.03 -19.23 9.81
N GLY A 47 20.22 -18.74 8.58
CA GLY A 47 20.95 -19.48 7.53
C GLY A 47 20.24 -20.70 6.95
N ARG A 48 18.99 -20.99 7.36
CA ARG A 48 18.21 -22.13 6.85
C ARG A 48 16.83 -21.76 6.35
N GLN A 49 16.04 -21.08 7.18
CA GLN A 49 14.63 -20.84 6.87
C GLN A 49 14.16 -19.48 7.36
N CYS A 50 13.51 -18.74 6.47
CA CYS A 50 12.82 -17.50 6.78
C CYS A 50 11.47 -17.44 6.06
N TRP A 51 10.59 -16.60 6.57
CA TRP A 51 9.36 -16.20 5.92
C TRP A 51 9.67 -15.21 4.80
N ILE A 52 9.01 -15.41 3.66
CA ILE A 52 9.02 -14.44 2.56
C ILE A 52 7.59 -13.93 2.43
N VAL A 53 7.42 -12.62 2.59
CA VAL A 53 6.12 -11.96 2.44
C VAL A 53 6.02 -11.39 1.03
N TYR A 54 5.00 -11.84 0.31
CA TYR A 54 4.61 -11.31 -0.99
C TYR A 54 3.37 -10.44 -0.81
N ILE A 55 3.37 -9.29 -1.49
CA ILE A 55 2.25 -8.36 -1.47
C ILE A 55 1.88 -8.11 -2.93
N ASP A 56 0.67 -8.54 -3.27
CA ASP A 56 0.12 -8.39 -4.60
C ASP A 56 -0.95 -7.31 -4.56
N LEU A 57 -0.79 -6.29 -5.39
CA LEU A 57 -1.74 -5.19 -5.52
C LEU A 57 -2.50 -5.32 -6.83
N LEU A 58 -3.82 -5.45 -6.72
CA LEU A 58 -4.74 -5.50 -7.85
C LEU A 58 -5.59 -4.24 -7.86
N ILE A 59 -5.40 -3.40 -8.87
CA ILE A 59 -6.19 -2.17 -9.07
C ILE A 59 -7.35 -2.53 -9.99
N LEU A 60 -8.58 -2.42 -9.46
CA LEU A 60 -9.81 -2.77 -10.18
C LEU A 60 -10.41 -1.58 -10.93
N GLU A 61 -10.40 -0.40 -10.31
CA GLU A 61 -10.94 0.82 -10.87
C GLU A 61 -10.06 2.02 -10.49
N GLY A 62 -9.92 2.95 -11.44
CA GLY A 62 -9.11 4.15 -11.30
C GLY A 62 -9.95 5.40 -11.05
N GLY A 63 -9.86 5.92 -9.82
CA GLY A 63 -10.45 7.19 -9.42
C GLY A 63 -9.50 8.39 -9.49
N GLY A 64 -8.19 8.15 -9.48
CA GLY A 64 -7.19 9.12 -9.03
C GLY A 64 -6.48 8.57 -7.79
N ASN A 65 -5.49 9.30 -7.27
CA ASN A 65 -4.82 9.03 -6.00
C ASN A 65 -4.34 7.58 -5.71
N PHE A 66 -3.78 6.88 -6.72
CA PHE A 66 -3.38 5.48 -6.58
C PHE A 66 -2.32 5.22 -5.50
N LEU A 67 -1.39 6.18 -5.29
CA LEU A 67 -0.30 6.02 -4.34
C LEU A 67 -0.82 5.95 -2.90
N ASP A 68 -1.71 6.87 -2.53
CA ASP A 68 -2.28 6.92 -1.19
C ASP A 68 -3.11 5.66 -0.93
N ALA A 69 -4.01 5.31 -1.87
CA ALA A 69 -4.83 4.10 -1.76
C ALA A 69 -3.97 2.82 -1.66
N ALA A 70 -2.95 2.68 -2.50
CA ALA A 70 -2.04 1.55 -2.46
C ALA A 70 -1.27 1.48 -1.13
N SER A 71 -0.82 2.62 -0.61
CA SER A 71 -0.09 2.68 0.66
C SER A 71 -0.96 2.24 1.84
N ILE A 72 -2.23 2.66 1.87
CA ILE A 72 -3.21 2.26 2.87
C ILE A 72 -3.45 0.75 2.81
N VAL A 73 -3.68 0.20 1.61
CA VAL A 73 -3.93 -1.23 1.42
C VAL A 73 -2.71 -2.07 1.80
N ILE A 74 -1.50 -1.63 1.44
CA ILE A 74 -0.26 -2.32 1.83
C ILE A 74 -0.11 -2.31 3.35
N LYS A 75 -0.25 -1.15 3.98
CA LYS A 75 -0.15 -1.00 5.44
C LYS A 75 -1.17 -1.91 6.14
N ALA A 76 -2.42 -1.86 5.72
CA ALA A 76 -3.49 -2.72 6.22
C ALA A 76 -3.15 -4.22 6.08
N SER A 77 -2.66 -4.63 4.91
CA SER A 77 -2.28 -6.02 4.63
C SER A 77 -1.11 -6.49 5.49
N LEU A 78 -0.11 -5.63 5.70
CA LEU A 78 1.05 -5.93 6.56
C LEU A 78 0.66 -6.05 8.04
N LEU A 79 -0.32 -5.27 8.50
CA LEU A 79 -0.82 -5.32 9.88
C LEU A 79 -1.73 -6.52 10.18
N ASP A 80 -2.40 -7.05 9.16
CA ASP A 80 -3.22 -8.28 9.27
C ASP A 80 -2.39 -9.55 8.98
N ALA A 81 -1.22 -9.41 8.34
CA ALA A 81 -0.31 -10.52 8.12
C ALA A 81 0.18 -11.12 9.45
N THR A 82 -0.20 -12.37 9.70
CA THR A 82 0.16 -13.09 10.92
C THR A 82 0.91 -14.37 10.63
N ARG A 83 1.70 -14.82 11.62
CA ARG A 83 2.43 -16.09 11.63
C ARG A 83 2.03 -16.95 12.80
N TYR A 84 2.15 -18.25 12.61
CA TYR A 84 2.00 -19.22 13.70
C TYR A 84 3.23 -19.17 14.61
N LEU A 85 3.00 -19.26 15.92
CA LEU A 85 4.07 -19.58 16.86
C LEU A 85 4.47 -21.04 16.62
N THR A 86 5.56 -21.28 15.90
CA THR A 86 6.15 -22.61 15.81
C THR A 86 6.57 -23.05 17.21
N ALA A 87 5.77 -23.93 17.82
CA ALA A 87 6.22 -24.73 18.95
C ALA A 87 7.47 -25.50 18.48
N LYS A 88 8.49 -25.54 19.34
CA LYS A 88 9.80 -26.17 19.10
C LYS A 88 9.68 -27.43 18.24
N GLN A 89 10.47 -27.46 17.17
CA GLN A 89 10.58 -28.58 16.25
C GLN A 89 10.77 -29.90 17.00
N SER A 90 9.74 -30.75 16.97
CA SER A 90 9.91 -32.20 16.83
C SER A 90 9.13 -32.58 15.57
N ASP A 91 9.88 -32.98 14.53
CA ASP A 91 9.60 -33.54 13.19
C ASP A 91 8.19 -34.01 12.74
N THR A 92 7.09 -33.51 13.28
CA THR A 92 5.76 -33.96 12.87
C THR A 92 4.87 -32.75 12.69
N GLU A 93 4.54 -32.51 11.41
CA GLU A 93 3.44 -31.68 10.90
C GLU A 93 3.10 -30.44 11.74
N LEU A 94 3.44 -29.27 11.21
CA LEU A 94 2.93 -27.96 11.64
C LEU A 94 1.40 -28.01 11.74
N LYS A 95 0.88 -28.39 12.91
CA LYS A 95 -0.54 -28.26 13.25
C LYS A 95 -0.84 -26.77 13.27
N ARG A 96 -1.50 -26.31 12.20
CA ARG A 96 -1.92 -24.92 12.02
C ARG A 96 -3.06 -24.62 12.98
N ASP A 97 -2.74 -24.41 14.26
CA ASP A 97 -3.72 -23.89 15.21
C ASP A 97 -3.90 -22.39 14.95
N LEU A 98 -4.97 -22.02 14.22
CA LEU A 98 -5.38 -20.63 13.91
C LEU A 98 -5.58 -19.74 15.16
N LYS A 99 -5.54 -20.32 16.36
CA LYS A 99 -5.77 -19.57 17.62
C LYS A 99 -4.51 -18.90 18.15
N ASN A 100 -3.31 -19.33 17.74
CA ASN A 100 -2.03 -18.81 18.27
C ASN A 100 -1.19 -18.16 17.16
N THR A 101 -1.73 -17.08 16.59
CA THR A 101 -1.05 -16.28 15.56
C THR A 101 -0.56 -14.95 16.13
N VAL A 102 0.64 -14.54 15.75
CA VAL A 102 1.21 -13.22 16.08
C VAL A 102 1.43 -12.42 14.81
N PRO A 103 1.27 -11.08 14.82
CA PRO A 103 1.55 -10.25 13.65
C PRO A 103 3.03 -10.31 13.26
N PHE A 104 3.30 -10.13 11.97
CA PHE A 104 4.68 -10.03 11.45
C PHE A 104 5.31 -8.65 11.65
N PHE A 105 4.49 -7.60 11.64
CA PHE A 105 4.96 -6.21 11.61
C PHE A 105 4.23 -5.38 12.67
N ASP A 106 4.92 -4.38 13.20
CA ASP A 106 4.35 -3.37 14.08
C ASP A 106 3.92 -2.14 13.26
N ASP A 107 2.84 -1.48 13.68
CA ASP A 107 2.25 -0.32 13.01
C ASP A 107 3.16 0.90 13.02
N LYS A 108 4.00 0.99 14.05
CA LYS A 108 4.91 2.12 14.30
C LYS A 108 5.97 2.32 13.23
N LEU A 109 6.13 1.38 12.31
CA LEU A 109 7.19 1.43 11.30
C LEU A 109 6.67 1.57 9.86
N LEU A 110 5.35 1.48 9.64
CA LEU A 110 4.80 1.42 8.29
C LEU A 110 4.42 2.82 7.78
N PRO A 111 5.04 3.30 6.67
CA PRO A 111 4.72 4.59 6.09
C PRO A 111 3.37 4.63 5.40
N LEU A 112 2.86 5.84 5.21
CA LEU A 112 1.73 6.14 4.32
C LEU A 112 2.14 7.16 3.27
N PHE A 113 1.53 7.07 2.09
CA PHE A 113 1.59 8.14 1.10
C PHE A 113 0.43 9.11 1.34
N VAL A 114 0.74 10.40 1.24
CA VAL A 114 -0.24 11.47 1.25
C VAL A 114 0.02 12.37 0.05
N THR A 115 -0.98 12.50 -0.82
CA THR A 115 -0.92 13.31 -2.03
C THR A 115 -1.68 14.60 -1.83
N VAL A 116 -0.95 15.72 -1.94
CA VAL A 116 -1.48 17.07 -1.78
C VAL A 116 -1.52 17.76 -3.13
N HIS A 117 -2.71 18.21 -3.51
CA HIS A 117 -2.97 18.96 -4.74
C HIS A 117 -2.95 20.45 -4.46
N LYS A 118 -2.31 21.22 -5.33
CA LYS A 118 -2.37 22.68 -5.33
C LYS A 118 -3.42 23.15 -6.31
N VAL A 119 -4.41 23.90 -5.81
CA VAL A 119 -5.46 24.54 -6.61
C VAL A 119 -5.47 26.03 -6.27
N GLY A 120 -5.01 26.87 -7.19
CA GLY A 120 -4.78 28.30 -6.93
C GLY A 120 -3.79 28.51 -5.76
N ASN A 121 -4.28 29.13 -4.68
CA ASN A 121 -3.53 29.40 -3.45
C ASN A 121 -3.93 28.47 -2.29
N SER A 122 -4.58 27.35 -2.59
CA SER A 122 -5.07 26.41 -1.59
C SER A 122 -4.55 25.00 -1.85
N HIS A 123 -4.50 24.21 -0.78
CA HIS A 123 -4.04 22.82 -0.77
C HIS A 123 -5.22 21.90 -0.46
N ILE A 124 -5.38 20.86 -1.26
CA ILE A 124 -6.47 19.89 -1.15
C ILE A 124 -5.85 18.49 -1.09
N VAL A 125 -6.43 17.61 -0.28
CA VAL A 125 -6.06 16.19 -0.18
C VAL A 125 -7.29 15.36 -0.52
N ASP A 126 -7.07 14.15 -1.07
CA ASP A 126 -8.14 13.29 -1.58
C ASP A 126 -9.01 13.99 -2.63
N ALA A 127 -8.34 14.62 -3.60
CA ALA A 127 -9.00 15.38 -4.65
C ALA A 127 -9.85 14.47 -5.55
N SER A 128 -11.08 14.89 -5.80
CA SER A 128 -11.95 14.32 -6.84
C SER A 128 -11.37 14.52 -8.24
N LYS A 129 -11.84 13.76 -9.23
CA LYS A 129 -11.36 13.89 -10.64
C LYS A 129 -11.48 15.33 -11.15
N GLU A 130 -12.54 16.02 -10.76
CA GLU A 130 -12.81 17.41 -11.11
C GLU A 130 -11.82 18.38 -10.45
N GLU A 131 -11.46 18.13 -9.18
CA GLU A 131 -10.46 18.91 -8.45
C GLU A 131 -9.03 18.64 -8.96
N GLU A 132 -8.71 17.38 -9.26
CA GLU A 132 -7.44 16.99 -9.89
C GLU A 132 -7.26 17.71 -11.23
N ALA A 133 -8.31 17.79 -12.05
CA ALA A 133 -8.27 18.49 -13.34
C ALA A 133 -8.05 20.01 -13.21
N CYS A 134 -8.41 20.59 -12.07
CA CYS A 134 -8.17 22.00 -11.74
C CYS A 134 -6.81 22.23 -11.06
N SER A 135 -6.10 21.16 -10.70
CA SER A 135 -4.78 21.24 -10.06
C SER A 135 -3.67 21.33 -11.09
N LEU A 136 -2.76 22.29 -10.91
CA LEU A 136 -1.60 22.46 -11.79
C LEU A 136 -0.39 21.64 -11.35
N SER A 137 -0.37 21.26 -10.07
CA SER A 137 0.71 20.51 -9.45
C SER A 137 0.21 19.75 -8.23
N ARG A 138 0.74 18.54 -8.05
CA ARG A 138 0.55 17.72 -6.86
C ARG A 138 1.88 17.29 -6.29
N LEU A 139 1.90 17.05 -4.99
CA LEU A 139 3.05 16.54 -4.25
C LEU A 139 2.61 15.29 -3.47
N SER A 140 3.17 14.14 -3.84
CA SER A 140 3.01 12.90 -3.06
C SER A 140 4.18 12.77 -2.09
N VAL A 141 3.85 12.66 -0.81
CA VAL A 141 4.80 12.64 0.30
C VAL A 141 4.68 11.32 1.04
N VAL A 142 5.81 10.66 1.29
CA VAL A 142 5.87 9.53 2.23
C VAL A 142 5.96 10.10 3.64
N VAL A 143 4.99 9.78 4.50
CA VAL A 143 4.97 10.17 5.91
C VAL A 143 5.12 8.94 6.78
N TYR A 144 6.13 8.94 7.65
CA TYR A 144 6.36 7.87 8.61
C TYR A 144 5.56 8.10 9.90
N PRO A 145 5.30 7.04 10.70
CA PRO A 145 4.52 7.16 11.93
C PRO A 145 5.13 8.08 13.00
N ASP A 146 6.45 8.35 12.94
CA ASP A 146 7.15 9.31 13.80
C ASP A 146 7.00 10.77 13.34
N GLY A 147 6.30 11.01 12.23
CA GLY A 147 6.14 12.32 11.60
C GLY A 147 7.32 12.73 10.72
N SER A 148 8.34 11.87 10.55
CA SER A 148 9.42 12.13 9.60
C SER A 148 8.92 11.94 8.17
N LEU A 149 9.56 12.65 7.23
CA LEU A 149 9.24 12.60 5.83
C LEU A 149 10.23 11.72 5.07
N GLY A 150 9.72 10.91 4.16
CA GLY A 150 10.49 10.11 3.23
C GLY A 150 10.62 10.77 1.86
N SER A 151 10.33 9.99 0.83
CA SER A 151 10.38 10.44 -0.55
C SER A 151 9.34 11.53 -0.83
N LEU A 152 9.73 12.54 -1.60
CA LEU A 152 8.86 13.59 -2.14
C LEU A 152 8.79 13.44 -3.65
N ILE A 153 7.58 13.31 -4.19
CA ILE A 153 7.34 13.11 -5.62
C ILE A 153 6.44 14.25 -6.10
N GLY A 154 7.03 15.20 -6.80
CA GLY A 154 6.31 16.30 -7.42
C GLY A 154 5.87 15.91 -8.83
N GLU A 155 4.58 16.07 -9.12
CA GLU A 155 4.02 15.82 -10.44
C GLU A 155 3.14 17.00 -10.87
N GLY A 156 3.10 17.29 -12.17
CA GLY A 156 2.29 18.38 -12.72
C GLY A 156 3.03 19.16 -13.79
N CYS A 157 2.33 20.14 -14.37
CA CYS A 157 2.82 20.94 -15.49
C CYS A 157 3.22 22.37 -15.09
N GLY A 158 3.06 22.73 -13.82
CA GLY A 158 3.40 24.06 -13.29
C GLY A 158 4.76 24.11 -12.59
N SER A 159 5.31 25.33 -12.47
CA SER A 159 6.40 25.56 -11.52
C SER A 159 5.84 25.62 -10.10
N CYS A 160 6.38 24.78 -9.22
CA CYS A 160 6.09 24.86 -7.79
C CYS A 160 7.16 25.72 -7.11
N GLN A 161 6.72 26.81 -6.48
CA GLN A 161 7.58 27.55 -5.57
C GLN A 161 7.94 26.67 -4.38
N LEU A 162 9.15 26.86 -3.85
CA LEU A 162 9.66 26.07 -2.73
C LEU A 162 8.78 26.23 -1.49
N GLU A 163 8.29 27.45 -1.26
CA GLU A 163 7.39 27.77 -0.15
C GLU A 163 6.13 26.89 -0.19
N SER A 164 5.53 26.72 -1.37
CA SER A 164 4.35 25.85 -1.52
C SER A 164 4.68 24.38 -1.33
N LEU A 165 5.88 23.91 -1.69
CA LEU A 165 6.29 22.53 -1.41
C LEU A 165 6.41 22.28 0.10
N ILE A 166 6.93 23.26 0.84
CA ILE A 166 7.02 23.20 2.30
C ILE A 166 5.61 23.16 2.91
N GLU A 167 4.72 24.07 2.52
CA GLU A 167 3.33 24.10 2.98
C GLU A 167 2.60 22.78 2.69
N MET A 168 2.76 22.22 1.48
CA MET A 168 2.19 20.92 1.12
C MET A 168 2.75 19.78 1.99
N SER A 169 4.05 19.80 2.30
CA SER A 169 4.66 18.79 3.17
C SER A 169 4.20 18.86 4.63
N GLU A 170 3.93 20.08 5.11
CA GLU A 170 3.38 20.30 6.45
C GLU A 170 1.94 19.78 6.54
N VAL A 171 1.11 20.09 5.54
CA VAL A 171 -0.27 19.56 5.44
C VAL A 171 -0.28 18.03 5.43
N ALA A 172 0.62 17.41 4.66
CA ALA A 172 0.75 15.96 4.61
C ALA A 172 1.09 15.36 5.98
N THR A 173 1.98 16.01 6.74
CA THR A 173 2.38 15.56 8.08
C THR A 173 1.22 15.63 9.07
N LEU A 174 0.39 16.68 9.00
CA LEU A 174 -0.77 16.85 9.88
C LEU A 174 -1.85 15.78 9.70
N LEU A 175 -2.03 15.28 8.47
CA LEU A 175 -3.05 14.28 8.15
C LEU A 175 -2.71 12.87 8.64
N ASN A 176 -1.45 12.60 8.96
CA ASN A 176 -1.01 11.30 9.50
C ASN A 176 -1.42 11.08 10.98
N ALA A 177 -2.15 12.02 11.60
CA ALA A 177 -2.36 12.08 13.04
C ALA A 177 -3.29 11.01 13.67
N PRO A 178 -4.30 10.42 12.99
CA PRO A 178 -5.00 9.27 13.53
C PRO A 178 -4.59 7.97 12.82
N ASN A 179 -3.36 7.52 13.07
CA ASN A 179 -2.94 6.14 12.77
C ASN A 179 -3.55 5.18 13.80
N ASP A 180 -4.86 4.92 13.73
CA ASP A 180 -5.48 3.88 14.54
C ASP A 180 -5.22 2.50 13.88
N PRO A 181 -4.41 1.61 14.48
CA PRO A 181 -4.15 0.28 13.94
C PRO A 181 -5.41 -0.57 13.82
N LEU A 182 -6.47 -0.28 14.60
CA LEU A 182 -7.75 -0.98 14.49
C LEU A 182 -8.47 -0.67 13.18
N PHE A 183 -8.42 0.59 12.72
CA PHE A 183 -8.99 1.00 11.45
C PHE A 183 -8.35 0.21 10.30
N PHE A 184 -7.02 0.18 10.23
CA PHE A 184 -6.30 -0.52 9.16
C PHE A 184 -6.52 -2.04 9.20
N ARG A 185 -6.60 -2.66 10.38
CA ARG A 185 -6.95 -4.08 10.48
C ARG A 185 -8.38 -4.38 10.02
N GLN A 186 -9.33 -3.53 10.38
CA GLN A 186 -10.71 -3.69 9.94
C GLN A 186 -10.83 -3.50 8.42
N LEU A 187 -10.09 -2.55 7.87
CA LEU A 187 -10.02 -2.33 6.42
C LEU A 187 -9.43 -3.55 5.71
N ALA A 188 -8.29 -4.07 6.17
CA ALA A 188 -7.67 -5.28 5.62
C ALA A 188 -8.64 -6.46 5.57
N ARG A 189 -9.37 -6.69 6.67
CA ARG A 189 -10.35 -7.78 6.76
C ARG A 189 -11.54 -7.57 5.85
N THR A 190 -12.09 -6.35 5.81
CA THR A 190 -13.26 -6.04 4.98
C THR A 190 -12.91 -6.17 3.50
N VAL A 191 -11.84 -5.50 3.07
CA VAL A 191 -11.34 -5.58 1.69
C VAL A 191 -10.92 -7.02 1.34
N GLY A 192 -10.24 -7.70 2.25
CA GLY A 192 -9.80 -9.08 2.05
C GLY A 192 -10.96 -10.08 1.93
N ILE A 193 -12.03 -9.93 2.71
CA ILE A 193 -13.25 -10.76 2.63
C ILE A 193 -13.97 -10.49 1.32
N ASP A 194 -14.17 -9.22 0.96
CA ASP A 194 -14.89 -8.83 -0.24
C ASP A 194 -14.13 -9.25 -1.50
N MET A 195 -12.82 -8.98 -1.57
CA MET A 195 -11.98 -9.39 -2.70
C MET A 195 -11.86 -10.91 -2.80
N ASN A 196 -11.66 -11.65 -1.69
CA ASN A 196 -11.65 -13.12 -1.75
C ASN A 196 -12.99 -13.68 -2.22
N GLY A 197 -14.10 -13.05 -1.82
CA GLY A 197 -15.43 -13.40 -2.29
C GLY A 197 -15.57 -13.21 -3.80
N VAL A 198 -15.10 -12.07 -4.32
CA VAL A 198 -15.11 -11.77 -5.76
C VAL A 198 -14.17 -12.70 -6.53
N LEU A 199 -12.91 -12.88 -6.09
CA LEU A 199 -11.94 -13.75 -6.74
C LEU A 199 -12.44 -15.20 -6.84
N ASN A 200 -13.02 -15.73 -5.77
CA ASN A 200 -13.58 -17.08 -5.76
C ASN A 200 -14.78 -17.23 -6.69
N ARG A 201 -15.59 -16.17 -6.88
CA ARG A 201 -16.68 -16.16 -7.86
C ARG A 201 -16.12 -16.14 -9.29
N THR A 202 -15.13 -15.29 -9.57
CA THR A 202 -14.49 -15.20 -10.89
C THR A 202 -13.77 -16.49 -11.27
N LEU A 203 -13.01 -17.10 -10.35
CA LEU A 203 -12.37 -18.40 -10.56
C LEU A 203 -13.36 -19.54 -10.77
N LYS A 204 -14.53 -19.50 -10.12
CA LYS A 204 -15.62 -20.45 -10.37
C LYS A 204 -16.21 -20.26 -11.77
N LEU A 205 -16.44 -19.02 -12.19
CA LEU A 205 -16.95 -18.68 -13.52
C LEU A 205 -15.96 -19.09 -14.61
N GLU A 206 -14.66 -18.84 -14.44
CA GLU A 206 -13.64 -19.28 -15.41
C GLU A 206 -13.57 -20.81 -15.51
N ARG A 207 -13.72 -21.54 -14.39
CA ARG A 207 -13.76 -23.01 -14.41
C ARG A 207 -14.99 -23.55 -15.12
N GLN A 208 -16.14 -22.86 -15.02
CA GLN A 208 -17.37 -23.22 -15.73
C GLN A 208 -17.31 -22.86 -17.23
N LEU A 209 -16.58 -21.81 -17.60
CA LEU A 209 -16.39 -21.43 -19.01
C LEU A 209 -15.38 -22.31 -19.74
N ARG A 210 -14.49 -22.99 -19.00
CA ARG A 210 -13.50 -23.94 -19.54
C ARG A 210 -14.00 -25.40 -19.59
N SER A 211 -15.22 -25.67 -19.11
CA SER A 211 -15.89 -26.99 -19.16
C SER A 211 -16.98 -27.01 -20.22
#